data_AF-A0A7G8HBF2-F1
#
_entry.id   AF-A0A7G8HBF2-F1
#
_cell.length_a   1.000
_cell.length_b   1.000
_cell.length_c   1.000
_cell.angle_alpha   90.00
_cell.angle_beta   90.00
_cell.angle_gamma   90.00
#
_symmetry.space_group_name_H-M   'P 1'
#
loop_
_entity.id
_entity.type
_entity.pdbx_description
1 polymer ?
#
loop_
_entity_poly.entity_id
_entity_poly.type
_entity_poly.pdbx_seq_one_letter_code
_entity_poly.pdbx_strand_id
1 'polypeptide(L)' 'MEFKSRIFATSRGSTIDAIGEGRYLVCNPAYCFMVHGLRQAHEAVQRQEKSAL' A
#
# COMPACT_ATOMS: atom_id res chain seq x y z
N MET A 1 -6.40 -19.77 -0.90
CA MET A 1 -6.64 -18.47 -0.24
C MET A 1 -5.36 -17.67 -0.42
N GLU A 2 -5.36 -16.65 -1.26
CA GLU A 2 -4.16 -15.81 -1.41
C GLU A 2 -3.93 -15.07 -0.08
N PHE A 3 -2.74 -15.21 0.49
CA PHE A 3 -2.40 -14.56 1.75
C PHE A 3 -2.43 -13.04 1.54
N LYS A 4 -3.31 -12.36 2.26
CA LYS A 4 -3.43 -10.90 2.24
C LYS A 4 -3.78 -10.40 3.63
N SER A 5 -2.89 -9.62 4.22
CA SER A 5 -3.10 -9.03 5.56
C SER A 5 -2.94 -7.52 5.49
N ARG A 6 -4.00 -6.77 5.82
CA ARG A 6 -3.94 -5.32 5.86
C ARG A 6 -3.14 -4.87 7.09
N ILE A 7 -2.07 -4.13 6.84
CA ILE A 7 -1.19 -3.63 7.90
C ILE A 7 -1.22 -2.11 8.04
N PHE A 8 -1.79 -1.41 7.06
CA PHE A 8 -1.91 0.05 7.09
C PHE A 8 -3.13 0.52 6.29
N ALA A 9 -3.78 1.57 6.77
CA ALA A 9 -4.87 2.26 6.09
C ALA A 9 -4.86 3.77 6.44
N THR A 10 -5.16 4.63 5.47
CA THR A 10 -5.40 6.07 5.68
C THR A 10 -6.90 6.38 5.63
N SER A 11 -7.30 7.51 6.23
CA SER A 11 -8.68 8.02 6.13
C SER A 11 -9.09 8.38 4.70
N ARG A 12 -8.12 8.62 3.81
CA ARG A 12 -8.33 8.89 2.37
C ARG A 12 -8.48 7.62 1.53
N GLY A 13 -8.43 6.44 2.16
CA GLY A 13 -8.66 5.15 1.49
C GLY A 13 -7.41 4.50 0.91
N SER A 14 -6.21 5.00 1.21
CA SER A 14 -4.96 4.35 0.84
C SER A 14 -4.65 3.20 1.79
N THR A 15 -4.20 2.04 1.30
CA THR A 15 -3.92 0.86 2.13
C THR A 15 -2.60 0.20 1.77
N ILE A 16 -1.99 -0.47 2.75
CA ILE A 16 -0.88 -1.41 2.53
C ILE A 16 -1.34 -2.78 3.02
N ASP A 17 -1.31 -3.75 2.12
CA ASP A 17 -1.63 -5.14 2.41
C ASP A 17 -0.36 -5.99 2.20
N ALA A 18 0.07 -6.75 3.21
CA ALA A 18 1.14 -7.72 3.10
C ALA A 18 0.66 -8.95 2.35
N ILE A 19 1.38 -9.33 1.29
CA ILE A 19 1.02 -10.47 0.41
C ILE A 19 2.09 -11.58 0.39
N GLY A 20 3.08 -11.51 1.30
CA GLY A 20 4.11 -12.52 1.49
C GLY A 20 5.42 -12.21 0.77
N GLU A 21 6.50 -12.92 1.13
CA GLU A 21 7.83 -12.81 0.49
C GLU A 21 8.39 -11.37 0.45
N GLY A 22 8.13 -10.57 1.48
CA GLY A 22 8.55 -9.17 1.52
C GLY A 22 7.82 -8.28 0.50
N ARG A 23 6.77 -8.78 -0.15
CA ARG A 23 5.93 -8.03 -1.09
C ARG A 23 4.71 -7.43 -0.38
N TYR A 24 4.37 -6.23 -0.82
CA TYR A 24 3.27 -5.44 -0.30
C TYR A 24 2.45 -4.89 -1.44
N LEU A 25 1.14 -4.96 -1.31
CA LEU A 25 0.19 -4.34 -2.21
C LEU A 25 -0.19 -2.97 -1.63
N VAL A 26 0.09 -1.91 -2.38
CA VAL A 26 -0.29 -0.54 -2.04
C VAL A 26 -1.47 -0.16 -2.91
N CYS A 27 -2.58 0.24 -2.29
CA CYS A 27 -3.79 0.65 -2.98
C CYS A 27 -4.17 2.07 -2.61
N ASN A 28 -4.81 2.78 -3.54
CA ASN A 28 -5.63 3.96 -3.31
C ASN A 28 -7.03 3.72 -3.92
N PRO A 29 -7.97 4.69 -3.87
CA PRO A 29 -9.30 4.51 -4.46
C PRO A 29 -9.33 4.26 -5.97
N ALA A 30 -8.27 4.60 -6.70
CA ALA A 30 -8.21 4.50 -8.17
C ALA A 30 -7.49 3.24 -8.66
N TYR A 31 -6.42 2.81 -7.99
CA TYR A 31 -5.60 1.68 -8.42
C TYR A 31 -4.76 1.08 -7.28
N CYS A 32 -4.23 -0.11 -7.54
CA CYS A 32 -3.28 -0.80 -6.68
C CYS A 32 -2.00 -1.15 -7.45
N PHE A 33 -0.87 -1.19 -6.76
CA PHE A 33 0.38 -1.70 -7.31
C PHE A 33 1.21 -2.40 -6.23
N MET A 34 2.11 -3.25 -6.67
CA MET A 34 2.96 -4.04 -5.79
C MET A 34 4.33 -3.39 -5.63
N VAL A 35 4.86 -3.44 -4.42
CA VAL A 35 6.23 -3.01 -4.09
C VAL A 35 6.92 -4.05 -3.22
N HIS A 36 8.25 -3.98 -3.18
CA HIS A 36 9.06 -4.87 -2.37
C HIS A 36 9.65 -4.13 -1.17
N GLY A 37 9.34 -4.59 0.03
CA GLY A 37 9.77 -3.99 1.29
C GLY A 37 8.78 -2.97 1.86
N LEU A 38 8.60 -3.05 3.18
CA LEU A 38 7.62 -2.23 3.90
C LEU A 38 7.91 -0.74 3.83
N ARG A 39 9.21 -0.35 3.83
CA ARG A 39 9.61 1.05 3.69
C ARG A 39 9.14 1.65 2.37
N GLN A 40 9.34 0.93 1.26
CA GLN A 40 8.88 1.39 -0.05
C GLN A 40 7.36 1.50 -0.10
N ALA A 41 6.63 0.61 0.57
CA ALA A 41 5.17 0.68 0.68
C ALA A 41 4.70 1.96 1.40
N HIS A 42 5.33 2.32 2.53
CA HIS A 42 5.02 3.57 3.21
C HIS A 42 5.39 4.81 2.38
N GLU A 43 6.54 4.80 1.72
CA GLU A 43 6.95 5.89 0.82
C GLU A 43 5.98 6.05 -0.36
N ALA A 44 5.50 4.94 -0.92
CA ALA A 44 4.51 4.93 -2.00
C ALA A 44 3.20 5.57 -1.55
N VAL A 45 2.68 5.20 -0.37
CA VAL A 45 1.48 5.85 0.18
C VAL A 45 1.73 7.34 0.43
N GLN A 46 2.85 7.71 1.05
CA GLN A 46 3.17 9.12 1.28
C GLN A 46 3.22 9.95 -0.02
N ARG A 47 3.72 9.38 -1.12
CA ARG A 47 3.72 10.05 -2.43
C ARG A 47 2.29 10.22 -2.98
N GLN A 48 1.47 9.17 -2.93
CA GLN A 48 0.05 9.25 -3.35
C GLN A 48 -0.72 10.32 -2.58
N GLU A 49 -0.48 10.39 -1.27
CA GLU A 49 -1.14 11.30 -0.34
C GLU A 49 -0.67 12.76 -0.48
N LYS A 50 0.56 12.99 -0.97
CA LYS A 50 1.13 14.31 -1.26
C LYS A 50 0.73 14.85 -2.63
N SER A 51 0.58 13.99 -3.63
CA SER A 51 0.14 14.41 -4.98
C SER A 51 -1.36 14.71 -5.07
N ALA A 52 -2.14 14.44 -4.02
CA ALA A 52 -3.57 14.73 -3.94
C ALA A 52 -3.90 16.14 -3.38
N LEU A 53 -2.90 17.03 -3.31
CA LEU A 53 -3.00 18.44 -2.92
C LEU A 53 -2.70 19.32 -4.14
#